data_AF-V5H5S6-F1
#
_entry.id   AF-V5H5S6-F1
#
_cell.length_a   1.000
_cell.length_b   1.000
_cell.length_c   1.000
_cell.angle_alpha   90.00
_cell.angle_beta   90.00
_cell.angle_gamma   90.00
#
_symmetry.space_group_name_H-M   'P 1'
#
loop_
_entity.id
_entity.type
_entity.pdbx_description
1 polymer ?
#
loop_
_entity_poly.entity_id
_entity_poly.type
_entity_poly.pdbx_seq_one_letter_code
_entity_poly.pdbx_strand_id
1 'polypeptide(L)'
;PHWWCGTFSPHGDQLLTQHIAQSGLSPTEVALCQYCVFSGIHQNHPLNFTLFSNLLDKLIKPLQSNSVSEEDVKLFWDATKKLLPSCFGIIRKIRKKSTNEKTTMKQVTEVLKILNCISSLEPLPSTDLFPVNLYPWITYQGDQPNCNIHET
;
A
#
# COMPACT_ATOMS: atom_id res chain seq x y z
N PRO A 1 11.26 15.26 -2.67
CA PRO A 1 10.45 14.12 -3.17
C PRO A 1 9.25 13.88 -2.24
N HIS A 2 8.11 13.33 -2.72
CA HIS A 2 6.83 13.18 -1.98
C HIS A 2 6.01 14.47 -1.77
N TRP A 3 5.88 15.29 -2.81
CA TRP A 3 5.21 16.60 -2.72
C TRP A 3 3.68 16.53 -2.85
N TRP A 4 3.14 15.54 -3.56
CA TRP A 4 1.68 15.39 -3.66
C TRP A 4 1.10 14.62 -2.46
N CYS A 5 0.10 15.24 -1.82
CA CYS A 5 -0.53 14.76 -0.59
C CYS A 5 -2.01 14.37 -0.76
N GLY A 6 -2.46 14.10 -1.99
CA GLY A 6 -3.80 13.56 -2.25
C GLY A 6 -4.86 14.58 -2.61
N THR A 7 -4.52 15.86 -2.69
CA THR A 7 -5.48 16.92 -3.02
C THR A 7 -5.51 17.16 -4.53
N PHE A 8 -6.70 17.10 -5.13
CA PHE A 8 -6.91 17.48 -6.51
C PHE A 8 -7.19 18.99 -6.61
N SER A 9 -7.23 19.52 -7.83
CA SER A 9 -7.80 20.84 -8.05
C SER A 9 -9.31 20.82 -7.74
N PRO A 10 -9.94 21.96 -7.42
CA PRO A 10 -11.39 21.98 -7.15
C PRO A 10 -12.24 21.35 -8.26
N HIS A 11 -11.87 21.56 -9.52
CA HIS A 11 -12.54 20.94 -10.67
C HIS A 11 -12.28 19.43 -10.74
N GLY A 12 -11.06 18.98 -10.39
CA GLY A 12 -10.73 17.57 -10.29
C GLY A 12 -11.53 16.86 -9.19
N ASP A 13 -11.65 17.48 -8.01
CA ASP A 13 -12.47 16.96 -6.91
C ASP A 13 -13.96 16.91 -7.28
N GLN A 14 -14.48 17.91 -7.99
CA GLN A 14 -15.86 17.90 -8.48
C GLN A 14 -16.10 16.76 -9.48
N LEU A 15 -15.20 16.59 -10.45
CA LEU A 15 -15.30 15.50 -11.43
C LEU A 15 -15.24 14.13 -10.76
N LEU A 16 -14.32 13.94 -9.81
CA LEU A 16 -14.20 12.71 -9.05
C LEU A 16 -15.46 12.44 -8.22
N THR A 17 -15.97 13.44 -7.51
CA THR A 17 -17.21 13.34 -6.71
C THR A 17 -18.40 12.97 -7.58
N GLN A 18 -18.53 13.61 -8.74
CA GLN A 18 -19.60 13.32 -9.69
C GLN A 18 -19.50 11.88 -10.21
N HIS A 19 -18.31 11.43 -10.60
CA HIS A 19 -18.10 10.08 -11.09
C HIS A 19 -18.42 9.01 -10.04
N ILE A 20 -18.01 9.23 -8.78
CA ILE A 20 -18.34 8.35 -7.64
C ILE A 20 -19.85 8.24 -7.48
N ALA A 21 -20.56 9.37 -7.46
CA ALA A 21 -22.01 9.38 -7.29
C ALA A 21 -22.75 8.71 -8.46
N GLN A 22 -22.35 8.98 -9.70
CA GLN A 22 -22.97 8.42 -10.90
C GLN A 22 -22.73 6.92 -11.06
N SER A 23 -21.57 6.44 -10.60
CA SER A 23 -21.20 5.03 -10.67
C SER A 23 -21.71 4.23 -9.47
N GLY A 24 -22.29 4.88 -8.46
CA GLY A 24 -22.80 4.24 -7.26
C GLY A 24 -21.73 3.60 -6.38
N LEU A 25 -20.49 4.11 -6.41
CA LEU A 25 -19.37 3.49 -5.70
C LEU A 25 -19.50 3.69 -4.19
N SER A 26 -19.34 2.59 -3.45
CA SER A 26 -19.23 2.61 -2.00
C SER A 26 -17.92 3.25 -1.54
N PRO A 27 -17.84 3.76 -0.28
CA PRO A 27 -16.61 4.30 0.26
C PRO A 27 -15.42 3.32 0.24
N THR A 28 -15.70 2.01 0.39
CA THR A 28 -14.68 0.95 0.33
C THR A 28 -14.13 0.80 -1.08
N GLU A 29 -15.00 0.74 -2.09
CA GLU A 29 -14.58 0.66 -3.50
C GLU A 29 -13.75 1.89 -3.89
N VAL A 30 -14.19 3.08 -3.50
CA VAL A 30 -13.43 4.32 -3.74
C VAL A 30 -12.05 4.26 -3.11
N ALA A 31 -11.96 3.80 -1.85
CA ALA A 31 -10.68 3.65 -1.15
C ALA A 31 -9.76 2.62 -1.84
N LEU A 32 -10.33 1.51 -2.33
CA LEU A 32 -9.58 0.47 -3.04
C LEU A 32 -9.07 0.98 -4.39
N CYS A 33 -9.91 1.67 -5.16
CA CYS A 33 -9.52 2.31 -6.42
C CYS A 33 -8.37 3.30 -6.19
N GLN A 34 -8.49 4.17 -5.18
CA GLN A 34 -7.43 5.10 -4.81
C GLN A 34 -6.14 4.38 -4.43
N TYR A 35 -6.22 3.32 -3.61
CA TYR A 35 -5.06 2.53 -3.22
C TYR A 35 -4.36 1.90 -4.43
N CYS A 36 -5.11 1.34 -5.37
CA CYS A 36 -4.57 0.73 -6.58
C CYS A 36 -3.88 1.75 -7.48
N VAL A 37 -4.55 2.87 -7.78
CA VAL A 37 -4.03 3.93 -8.64
C VAL A 37 -2.79 4.57 -8.02
N PHE A 38 -2.84 4.92 -6.74
CA PHE A 38 -1.73 5.57 -6.06
C PHE A 38 -0.53 4.63 -5.94
N SER A 39 -0.75 3.34 -5.70
CA SER A 39 0.35 2.36 -5.64
C SER A 39 1.03 2.19 -6.99
N GLY A 40 0.27 2.21 -8.10
CA GLY A 40 0.82 2.23 -9.45
C GLY A 40 1.64 3.49 -9.75
N ILE A 41 1.12 4.68 -9.41
CA ILE A 41 1.86 5.95 -9.59
C ILE A 41 3.13 5.96 -8.76
N HIS A 42 3.08 5.45 -7.53
CA HIS A 42 4.21 5.45 -6.59
C HIS A 42 5.47 4.77 -7.13
N GLN A 43 5.32 3.78 -8.01
CA GLN A 43 6.45 3.07 -8.61
C GLN A 43 7.37 4.00 -9.40
N ASN A 44 6.79 5.01 -10.08
CA ASN A 44 7.53 5.94 -10.92
C ASN A 44 7.67 7.33 -10.27
N HIS A 45 6.71 7.70 -9.42
CA HIS A 45 6.64 9.01 -8.78
C HIS A 45 6.38 8.84 -7.28
N PRO A 46 7.42 8.97 -6.43
CA PRO A 46 7.26 8.74 -5.00
C PRO A 46 6.20 9.68 -4.38
N LEU A 47 5.10 9.07 -3.92
CA LEU A 47 4.00 9.74 -3.23
C LEU A 47 4.19 9.71 -1.71
N ASN A 48 3.47 10.55 -0.97
CA ASN A 48 3.54 10.58 0.50
C ASN A 48 2.96 9.28 1.10
N PHE A 49 3.70 8.65 2.02
CA PHE A 49 3.26 7.42 2.69
C PHE A 49 1.97 7.58 3.51
N THR A 50 1.68 8.78 4.00
CA THR A 50 0.42 9.08 4.72
C THR A 50 -0.83 8.81 3.86
N LEU A 51 -0.72 8.89 2.53
CA LEU A 51 -1.83 8.53 1.64
C LEU A 51 -2.19 7.05 1.78
N PHE A 52 -1.18 6.19 1.80
CA PHE A 52 -1.39 4.75 1.85
C PHE A 52 -1.84 4.29 3.23
N SER A 53 -1.27 4.83 4.31
CA SER A 53 -1.74 4.50 5.67
C SER A 53 -3.20 4.91 5.88
N ASN A 54 -3.60 6.12 5.47
CA ASN A 54 -4.98 6.58 5.56
C ASN A 54 -5.95 5.74 4.71
N LEU A 55 -5.53 5.25 3.54
CA LEU A 55 -6.34 4.36 2.71
C LEU A 55 -6.46 2.98 3.35
N LEU A 56 -5.36 2.45 3.89
CA LEU A 56 -5.34 1.17 4.58
C LEU A 56 -6.23 1.18 5.84
N ASP A 57 -6.29 2.28 6.59
CA ASP A 57 -7.20 2.43 7.73
C ASP A 57 -8.68 2.27 7.34
N LYS A 58 -9.04 2.66 6.11
CA LYS A 58 -10.40 2.50 5.56
C LYS A 58 -10.65 1.08 5.03
N LEU A 59 -9.60 0.41 4.54
CA LEU A 59 -9.70 -0.88 3.87
C LEU A 59 -9.54 -2.08 4.83
N ILE A 60 -8.84 -1.92 5.95
CA ILE A 60 -8.50 -3.02 6.84
C ILE A 60 -9.74 -3.77 7.35
N LYS A 61 -10.76 -3.06 7.85
CA LYS A 61 -11.97 -3.70 8.38
C LYS A 61 -12.76 -4.45 7.30
N PRO A 62 -13.10 -3.84 6.14
CA PRO A 62 -13.76 -4.55 5.05
C PRO A 62 -13.01 -5.80 4.56
N LEU A 63 -11.68 -5.73 4.48
CA LEU A 63 -10.83 -6.85 4.06
C LEU A 63 -10.85 -7.98 5.10
N GLN A 64 -10.80 -7.66 6.40
CA GLN A 64 -10.86 -8.65 7.48
C GLN A 64 -12.24 -9.30 7.63
N SER A 65 -13.32 -8.57 7.34
CA SER A 65 -14.69 -9.08 7.45
C SER A 65 -15.18 -9.83 6.21
N ASN A 66 -14.29 -10.11 5.23
CA ASN A 66 -14.64 -10.71 3.94
C ASN A 66 -15.83 -10.02 3.26
N SER A 67 -15.93 -8.70 3.43
CA SER A 67 -17.00 -7.88 2.84
C SER A 67 -16.59 -7.26 1.49
N VAL A 68 -15.46 -7.71 0.95
CA VAL A 68 -14.85 -7.28 -0.30
C VAL A 68 -14.80 -8.50 -1.22
N SER A 69 -15.08 -8.32 -2.51
CA SER A 69 -15.07 -9.42 -3.49
C SER A 69 -13.68 -10.04 -3.62
N GLU A 70 -13.60 -11.29 -4.07
CA GLU A 70 -12.30 -11.95 -4.27
C GLU A 70 -11.46 -11.22 -5.34
N GLU A 71 -12.12 -10.71 -6.39
CA GLU A 71 -11.49 -9.89 -7.43
C GLU A 71 -10.87 -8.61 -6.85
N ASP A 72 -11.59 -7.93 -5.96
CA ASP A 72 -11.11 -6.72 -5.29
C ASP A 72 -9.97 -7.02 -4.30
N VAL A 73 -10.01 -8.16 -3.61
CA VAL A 73 -8.90 -8.63 -2.76
C VAL A 73 -7.66 -8.90 -3.62
N LYS A 74 -7.81 -9.48 -4.82
CA LYS A 74 -6.68 -9.65 -5.77
C LYS A 74 -6.10 -8.29 -6.18
N LEU A 75 -6.95 -7.32 -6.53
CA LEU A 75 -6.52 -5.96 -6.87
C LEU A 75 -5.76 -5.29 -5.71
N PHE A 76 -6.25 -5.45 -4.48
CA PHE A 76 -5.57 -4.97 -3.27
C PHE A 76 -4.15 -5.53 -3.19
N TRP A 77 -3.99 -6.86 -3.26
CA TRP A 77 -2.68 -7.49 -3.14
C TRP A 77 -1.75 -7.15 -4.31
N ASP A 78 -2.26 -6.98 -5.52
CA ASP A 78 -1.49 -6.49 -6.66
C ASP A 78 -0.97 -5.06 -6.45
N ALA A 79 -1.78 -4.20 -5.84
CA ALA A 79 -1.36 -2.87 -5.45
C ALA A 79 -0.34 -2.90 -4.31
N THR A 80 -0.54 -3.77 -3.31
CA THR A 80 0.39 -3.95 -2.18
C THR A 80 1.78 -4.37 -2.66
N LYS A 81 1.87 -5.34 -3.59
CA LYS A 81 3.14 -5.75 -4.22
C LYS A 81 3.90 -4.58 -4.85
N LYS A 82 3.20 -3.60 -5.42
CA LYS A 82 3.80 -2.41 -6.03
C LYS A 82 4.33 -1.42 -4.97
N LEU A 83 3.70 -1.36 -3.80
CA LEU A 83 4.05 -0.45 -2.71
C LEU A 83 5.21 -0.97 -1.85
N LEU A 84 5.23 -2.27 -1.54
CA LEU A 84 6.19 -2.91 -0.62
C LEU A 84 7.67 -2.57 -0.91
N PRO A 85 8.18 -2.57 -2.16
CA PRO A 85 9.58 -2.27 -2.43
C PRO A 85 10.01 -0.90 -1.88
N SER A 86 9.11 0.09 -1.97
CA SER A 86 9.37 1.44 -1.47
C SER A 86 9.37 1.49 0.07
N CYS A 87 8.42 0.80 0.72
CA CYS A 87 8.37 0.64 2.17
C CYS A 87 9.69 0.07 2.72
N PHE A 88 10.15 -1.06 2.18
CA PHE A 88 11.42 -1.65 2.61
C PHE A 88 12.64 -0.79 2.23
N GLY A 89 12.56 -0.05 1.13
CA GLY A 89 13.57 0.95 0.75
C GLY A 89 13.76 2.03 1.81
N ILE A 90 12.68 2.51 2.45
CA ILE A 90 12.75 3.43 3.58
C ILE A 90 13.40 2.77 4.81
N ILE A 91 12.98 1.56 5.17
CA ILE A 91 13.53 0.82 6.33
C ILE A 91 15.04 0.61 6.18
N ARG A 92 15.52 0.19 5.00
CA ARG A 92 16.96 0.03 4.77
C ARG A 92 17.75 1.32 4.89
N LYS A 93 17.15 2.46 4.54
CA LYS A 93 17.79 3.78 4.65
C LYS A 93 17.97 4.22 6.10
N ILE A 94 17.16 3.72 7.04
CA ILE A 94 17.31 4.00 8.49
C ILE A 94 18.72 3.61 8.95
N ARG A 95 19.23 2.46 8.51
CA ARG A 95 20.57 1.97 8.88
C ARG A 95 21.72 2.86 8.38
N LYS A 96 21.47 3.76 7.41
CA LYS A 96 22.50 4.57 6.75
C LYS A 96 22.41 6.08 7.04
N LYS A 97 21.30 6.57 7.60
CA LYS A 97 21.07 8.00 7.85
C LYS A 97 21.13 8.32 9.34
N SER A 98 21.69 9.48 9.69
CA SER A 98 21.52 10.09 11.01
C SER A 98 20.03 10.29 11.30
N THR A 99 19.54 9.73 12.41
CA THR A 99 18.14 9.73 12.86
C THR A 99 17.58 11.11 13.21
N ASN A 100 18.37 12.18 13.05
CA ASN A 100 17.98 13.55 13.40
C ASN A 100 17.07 14.24 12.37
N GLU A 101 16.77 13.61 11.23
CA GLU A 101 15.91 14.19 10.20
C GLU A 101 14.43 13.88 10.50
N LYS A 102 13.70 14.83 11.11
CA LYS A 102 12.27 14.70 11.50
C LYS A 102 11.37 14.15 10.38
N THR A 103 11.64 14.54 9.13
CA THR A 103 10.90 14.06 7.96
C THR A 103 11.12 12.58 7.70
N THR A 104 12.35 12.11 7.84
CA THR A 104 12.68 10.68 7.69
C THR A 104 11.97 9.86 8.78
N MET A 105 11.97 10.33 10.03
CA MET A 105 11.23 9.65 11.11
C MET A 105 9.72 9.57 10.85
N LYS A 106 9.10 10.63 10.30
CA LYS A 106 7.69 10.58 9.90
C LYS A 106 7.44 9.53 8.82
N GLN A 107 8.28 9.46 7.79
CA GLN A 107 8.16 8.44 6.74
C GLN A 107 8.29 7.03 7.30
N VAL A 108 9.25 6.81 8.20
CA VAL A 108 9.42 5.52 8.88
C VAL A 108 8.17 5.14 9.66
N THR A 109 7.61 6.07 10.44
CA THR A 109 6.36 5.82 11.18
C THR A 109 5.22 5.40 10.26
N GLU A 110 5.02 6.11 9.15
CA GLU A 110 3.95 5.77 8.21
C GLU A 110 4.20 4.43 7.50
N VAL A 111 5.46 4.13 7.15
CA VAL A 111 5.84 2.82 6.61
C VAL A 111 5.56 1.69 7.60
N LEU A 112 5.88 1.88 8.88
CA LEU A 112 5.61 0.86 9.90
C LEU A 112 4.11 0.65 10.11
N LYS A 113 3.29 1.71 10.07
CA LYS A 113 1.82 1.59 10.09
C LYS A 113 1.30 0.78 8.90
N ILE A 114 1.80 1.07 7.71
CA ILE A 114 1.44 0.34 6.47
C ILE A 114 1.77 -1.14 6.63
N LEU A 115 2.99 -1.48 7.02
CA LEU A 115 3.41 -2.87 7.17
C LEU A 115 2.64 -3.60 8.26
N ASN A 116 2.37 -2.96 9.40
CA ASN A 116 1.58 -3.53 10.47
C ASN A 116 0.13 -3.82 10.05
N CYS A 117 -0.46 -2.93 9.23
CA CYS A 117 -1.79 -3.18 8.66
C CYS A 117 -1.76 -4.38 7.71
N ILE A 118 -0.80 -4.41 6.77
CA ILE A 118 -0.71 -5.50 5.80
C ILE A 118 -0.42 -6.84 6.49
N SER A 119 0.43 -6.88 7.53
CA SER A 119 0.72 -8.11 8.28
C SER A 119 -0.47 -8.66 9.07
N SER A 120 -1.50 -7.83 9.32
CA SER A 120 -2.74 -8.27 9.98
C SER A 120 -3.77 -8.84 9.01
N LEU A 121 -3.46 -8.89 7.72
CA LEU A 121 -4.29 -9.43 6.66
C LEU A 121 -3.69 -10.73 6.14
N GLU A 122 -4.55 -11.69 5.80
CA GLU A 122 -4.12 -12.95 5.22
C GLU A 122 -4.08 -12.83 3.68
N PRO A 123 -2.93 -13.05 3.03
CA PRO A 123 -2.84 -13.06 1.57
C PRO A 123 -3.59 -14.23 0.96
N LEU A 124 -4.14 -14.04 -0.25
CA LEU A 124 -4.68 -15.16 -1.02
C LEU A 124 -3.58 -16.20 -1.29
N PRO A 125 -3.88 -17.51 -1.32
CA PRO A 125 -2.89 -18.57 -1.50
C PRO A 125 -2.00 -18.42 -2.74
N SER A 126 -2.50 -17.75 -3.79
CA SER A 126 -1.78 -17.52 -5.04
C SER A 126 -0.89 -16.27 -5.05
N THR A 127 -0.86 -15.49 -3.97
CA THR A 127 -0.21 -14.17 -3.96
C THR A 127 1.25 -14.27 -3.57
N ASP A 128 2.18 -14.19 -4.53
CA ASP A 128 3.61 -14.03 -4.20
C ASP A 128 3.94 -12.57 -3.86
N LEU A 129 4.11 -12.25 -2.57
CA LEU A 129 4.43 -10.90 -2.10
C LEU A 129 5.92 -10.56 -2.21
N PHE A 130 6.77 -11.59 -2.19
CA PHE A 130 8.23 -11.44 -2.09
C PHE A 130 8.96 -12.23 -3.17
N PRO A 131 8.74 -11.90 -4.46
CA PRO A 131 9.41 -12.61 -5.52
C PRO A 131 10.93 -12.37 -5.46
N VAL A 132 11.71 -13.44 -5.58
CA VAL A 132 13.17 -13.47 -5.33
C VAL A 132 13.93 -12.44 -6.17
N ASN A 133 13.47 -12.13 -7.39
CA ASN A 133 14.08 -11.14 -8.26
C ASN A 133 14.02 -9.71 -7.70
N LEU A 134 12.97 -9.37 -6.95
CA LEU A 134 12.78 -8.07 -6.31
C LEU A 134 13.33 -8.06 -4.88
N TYR A 135 13.39 -9.23 -4.23
CA TYR A 135 13.78 -9.39 -2.83
C TYR A 135 14.89 -10.43 -2.64
N PRO A 136 16.07 -10.29 -3.29
CA PRO A 136 17.13 -11.31 -3.22
C PRO A 136 17.73 -11.51 -1.82
N TRP A 137 17.46 -10.60 -0.88
CA TRP A 137 17.90 -10.73 0.52
C TRP A 137 16.93 -11.53 1.39
N ILE A 138 15.73 -11.87 0.90
CA ILE A 138 14.76 -12.68 1.65
C ILE A 138 15.08 -14.15 1.35
N THR A 139 15.57 -14.86 2.36
CA THR A 139 15.93 -16.28 2.26
C THR A 139 14.74 -17.16 2.63
N TYR A 140 13.68 -17.11 1.82
CA TYR A 140 12.59 -18.08 1.92
C TYR A 140 12.97 -19.38 1.21
N GLN A 141 12.80 -20.53 1.87
CA GLN A 141 13.20 -21.86 1.36
C GLN A 141 12.01 -22.81 1.11
N GLY A 142 10.79 -22.30 1.03
CA GLY A 142 9.60 -23.13 0.75
C GLY A 142 9.24 -23.21 -0.74
N ASP A 143 8.49 -24.25 -1.12
CA ASP A 143 8.00 -24.48 -2.48
C ASP A 143 6.71 -23.70 -2.85
N GLN A 144 6.21 -22.85 -1.94
CA GLN A 144 4.97 -22.07 -2.08
C GLN A 144 5.27 -20.57 -2.29
N PRO A 145 4.31 -19.75 -2.77
CA PRO A 145 4.46 -18.30 -2.87
C PRO A 145 4.86 -17.69 -1.51
N ASN A 146 5.86 -16.80 -1.48
CA ASN A 146 6.28 -16.19 -0.23
C ASN A 146 5.33 -15.07 0.15
N CYS A 147 4.39 -15.38 1.04
CA CYS A 147 3.35 -14.48 1.52
C CYS A 147 3.63 -13.95 2.94
N ASN A 148 4.64 -14.46 3.65
CA ASN A 148 4.76 -14.24 5.09
C ASN A 148 5.61 -13.00 5.42
N ILE A 149 4.94 -11.89 5.76
CA ILE A 149 5.60 -10.65 6.23
C ILE A 149 6.36 -10.87 7.55
N HIS A 150 6.03 -11.89 8.35
CA HIS A 150 6.71 -12.18 9.62
C HIS A 150 8.01 -12.96 9.47
N GLU A 151 8.27 -13.55 8.30
CA GLU A 151 9.51 -14.30 8.01
C GLU A 151 10.57 -13.47 7.27
N THR A 152 10.27 -12.20 6.94
CA THR A 152 11.21 -11.26 6.27
C THR A 152 12.04 -10.43 7.23
#